data_AF-A0A3E4QW25-F1
#
_entry.id   AF-A0A3E4QW25-F1
#
_cell.length_a   1.000
_cell.length_b   1.000
_cell.length_c   1.000
_cell.angle_alpha   90.00
_cell.angle_beta   90.00
_cell.angle_gamma   90.00
#
_symmetry.space_group_name_H-M   'P 1'
#
loop_
_entity.id
_entity.type
_entity.pdbx_description
1 polymer ?
#
loop_
_entity_poly.entity_id
_entity_poly.type
_entity_poly.pdbx_seq_one_letter_code
_entity_poly.pdbx_strand_id
1 'polypeptide(L)'
;MVNMRMFLFCCLVGASLITTSCSSGEEDTSTKTKGLIRLSVTADAAFGTATRAVDENSYTDVNKYTVQILDTKDNSVKKEFLYSEATAPIELSNGSYILKAFYGTENEVSDKEFYVEGTTSFSIQGAAVENVAVNCTPTCGKVIAKFHETMAEYFSDYSIVYETKALSAKGATAIWSKTSTNPLYLKVDKNGESVKATIKVTRKSDNKSTDVERTYTLAPNKAWTLNVSPQDNNGSIGIVITIDESTNDHPVDIVIPSDWI
;
A
#
# COMPACT_ATOMS: atom_id res chain seq x y z
N MET A 1 82.16 10.38 -20.01
CA MET A 1 83.57 10.78 -19.84
C MET A 1 83.78 11.09 -18.37
N VAL A 2 84.68 10.35 -17.73
CA VAL A 2 84.82 10.23 -16.26
C VAL A 2 85.66 11.37 -15.69
N ASN A 3 85.22 11.95 -14.58
CA ASN A 3 86.02 12.60 -13.53
C ASN A 3 85.06 12.80 -12.33
N MET A 4 85.37 12.50 -11.08
CA MET A 4 86.59 12.72 -10.33
C MET A 4 86.66 11.73 -9.15
N ARG A 5 87.87 11.29 -8.84
CA ARG A 5 88.27 10.43 -7.74
C ARG A 5 88.18 11.12 -6.36
N MET A 6 87.86 10.29 -5.36
CA MET A 6 88.57 10.17 -4.06
C MET A 6 88.30 11.20 -2.96
N PHE A 7 87.59 10.77 -1.91
CA PHE A 7 88.18 10.74 -0.56
C PHE A 7 87.56 9.59 0.27
N LEU A 8 88.41 9.02 1.12
CA LEU A 8 88.37 7.72 1.75
C LEU A 8 88.45 7.93 3.27
N PHE A 9 87.57 7.33 4.07
CA PHE A 9 87.79 6.91 5.47
C PHE A 9 86.52 6.19 6.00
N CYS A 10 86.53 4.86 6.18
CA CYS A 10 86.80 4.13 7.45
C CYS A 10 85.70 4.36 8.51
N CYS A 11 84.98 3.39 9.10
CA CYS A 11 85.24 1.96 9.34
C CYS A 11 83.95 1.17 9.68
N LEU A 12 83.96 -0.11 9.29
CA LEU A 12 83.41 -1.35 9.88
C LEU A 12 82.11 -1.33 10.72
N VAL A 13 81.05 -2.01 10.26
CA VAL A 13 80.71 -3.46 10.45
C VAL A 13 80.14 -3.78 11.85
N GLY A 14 78.88 -4.23 11.85
CA GLY A 14 78.24 -4.96 12.93
C GLY A 14 76.99 -5.68 12.39
N ALA A 15 77.16 -6.93 11.98
CA ALA A 15 76.10 -7.81 11.51
C ALA A 15 75.22 -8.29 12.68
N SER A 16 73.91 -8.31 12.49
CA SER A 16 73.00 -9.14 13.27
C SER A 16 71.78 -9.51 12.42
N LEU A 17 71.80 -10.74 11.89
CA LEU A 17 70.61 -11.45 11.43
C LEU A 17 69.73 -11.73 12.65
N ILE A 18 68.47 -11.27 12.61
CA ILE A 18 67.40 -11.88 13.38
C ILE A 18 66.26 -12.13 12.41
N THR A 19 66.20 -13.36 11.91
CA THR A 19 65.00 -13.95 11.32
C THR A 19 64.05 -14.27 12.46
N THR A 20 63.13 -13.36 12.77
CA THR A 20 61.97 -13.65 13.61
C THR A 20 60.81 -14.09 12.71
N SER A 21 60.54 -15.39 12.77
CA SER A 21 59.31 -16.02 12.27
C SER A 21 58.14 -15.69 13.20
N CYS A 22 56.93 -15.63 12.62
CA CYS A 22 55.61 -15.57 13.24
C CYS A 22 55.30 -14.30 14.04
N SER A 23 54.18 -13.60 13.84
CA SER A 23 52.90 -14.00 13.26
C SER A 23 52.48 -12.90 12.30
N SER A 24 52.12 -13.29 11.08
CA SER A 24 51.09 -12.58 10.36
C SER A 24 49.89 -12.51 11.31
N GLY A 25 49.69 -11.35 11.93
CA GLY A 25 48.33 -10.90 12.15
C GLY A 25 47.76 -10.75 10.75
N GLU A 26 47.26 -11.86 10.20
CA GLU A 26 46.26 -11.82 9.16
C GLU A 26 45.16 -10.95 9.77
N GLU A 27 45.19 -9.66 9.46
CA GLU A 27 43.94 -8.96 9.28
C GLU A 27 43.16 -9.88 8.37
N ASP A 28 42.15 -10.52 8.96
CA ASP A 28 41.19 -11.32 8.25
C ASP A 28 40.45 -10.36 7.31
N THR A 29 41.08 -10.02 6.19
CA THR A 29 40.48 -9.43 5.01
C THR A 29 39.64 -10.48 4.31
N SER A 30 38.93 -11.32 5.06
CA SER A 30 37.67 -11.85 4.58
C SER A 30 36.76 -10.65 4.41
N THR A 31 36.61 -10.22 3.15
CA THR A 31 35.50 -9.38 2.75
C THR A 31 34.26 -10.07 3.27
N LYS A 32 33.69 -9.58 4.38
CA LYS A 32 32.54 -10.25 5.00
C LYS A 32 31.46 -10.36 3.93
N THR A 33 31.17 -11.59 3.50
CA THR A 33 30.33 -11.84 2.31
C THR A 33 28.85 -11.90 2.68
N LYS A 34 28.55 -11.82 3.97
CA LYS A 34 27.22 -11.92 4.56
C LYS A 34 27.04 -10.91 5.68
N GLY A 35 25.79 -10.51 5.88
CA GLY A 35 25.33 -9.68 6.98
C GLY A 35 24.10 -10.27 7.66
N LEU A 36 23.72 -9.66 8.78
CA LEU A 36 22.60 -10.09 9.61
C LEU A 36 21.53 -9.01 9.60
N ILE A 37 20.26 -9.40 9.54
CA ILE A 37 19.16 -8.44 9.67
C ILE A 37 18.23 -8.79 10.81
N ARG A 38 17.65 -7.75 11.41
CA ARG A 38 16.52 -7.81 12.32
C ARG A 38 15.34 -7.12 11.67
N LEU A 39 14.20 -7.79 11.67
CA LEU A 39 12.99 -7.32 11.00
C LEU A 39 12.04 -6.65 11.98
N SER A 40 11.48 -5.51 11.56
CA SER A 40 10.36 -4.87 12.25
C SER A 40 9.21 -4.72 11.26
N VAL A 41 8.08 -5.38 11.53
CA VAL A 41 6.85 -5.25 10.75
C VAL A 41 5.87 -4.41 11.56
N THR A 42 5.28 -3.42 10.91
CA THR A 42 4.21 -2.59 11.46
C THR A 42 3.04 -2.59 10.47
N ALA A 43 1.82 -2.46 10.97
CA ALA A 43 0.63 -2.45 10.15
C ALA A 43 -0.34 -1.35 10.61
N ASP A 44 -0.73 -0.49 9.68
CA ASP A 44 -1.78 0.51 9.85
C ASP A 44 -2.90 0.25 8.84
N ALA A 45 -3.95 -0.39 9.33
CA ALA A 45 -5.11 -0.81 8.55
C ALA A 45 -6.39 -0.05 8.93
N ALA A 46 -6.25 1.14 9.53
CA ALA A 46 -7.39 1.95 9.94
C ALA A 46 -7.80 2.91 8.82
N PHE A 47 -9.00 2.70 8.28
CA PHE A 47 -9.57 3.59 7.25
C PHE A 47 -10.25 4.86 7.84
N GLY A 48 -9.99 5.19 9.11
CA GLY A 48 -10.52 6.38 9.79
C GLY A 48 -12.03 6.37 10.13
N THR A 49 -12.82 5.50 9.50
CA THR A 49 -14.27 5.34 9.73
C THR A 49 -14.60 3.89 10.09
N ALA A 50 -14.77 3.57 11.37
CA ALA A 50 -15.07 2.20 11.77
C ALA A 50 -16.41 1.72 11.17
N THR A 51 -16.39 0.58 10.48
CA THR A 51 -17.61 -0.11 10.04
C THR A 51 -17.73 -1.44 10.77
N ARG A 52 -18.95 -1.94 10.97
CA ARG A 52 -19.17 -3.22 11.68
C ARG A 52 -18.99 -4.46 10.80
N ALA A 53 -18.79 -4.27 9.49
CA ALA A 53 -18.80 -5.36 8.52
C ALA A 53 -17.48 -6.14 8.48
N VAL A 54 -16.35 -5.44 8.62
CA VAL A 54 -15.01 -6.03 8.64
C VAL A 54 -14.29 -5.56 9.90
N ASP A 55 -13.68 -6.51 10.62
CA ASP A 55 -12.82 -6.19 11.76
C ASP A 55 -11.46 -5.68 11.26
N GLU A 56 -11.39 -4.38 10.95
CA GLU A 56 -10.17 -3.70 10.50
C GLU A 56 -9.01 -3.87 11.51
N ASN A 57 -9.31 -3.99 12.80
CA ASN A 57 -8.29 -4.19 13.84
C ASN A 57 -7.60 -5.54 13.71
N SER A 58 -8.25 -6.57 13.15
CA SER A 58 -7.64 -7.89 12.97
C SER A 58 -6.40 -7.86 12.06
N TYR A 59 -6.27 -6.83 11.21
CA TYR A 59 -5.13 -6.59 10.33
C TYR A 59 -3.95 -5.91 11.04
N THR A 60 -4.11 -5.45 12.29
CA THR A 60 -2.99 -4.91 13.09
C THR A 60 -2.15 -6.00 13.74
N ASP A 61 -2.62 -7.25 13.75
CA ASP A 61 -1.88 -8.40 14.26
C ASP A 61 -0.79 -8.85 13.28
N VAL A 62 0.40 -8.26 13.42
CA VAL A 62 1.56 -8.53 12.56
C VAL A 62 2.01 -9.99 12.57
N ASN A 63 1.62 -10.79 13.57
CA ASN A 63 1.95 -12.22 13.61
C ASN A 63 1.30 -13.01 12.48
N LYS A 64 0.22 -12.50 11.88
CA LYS A 64 -0.47 -13.12 10.75
C LYS A 64 0.14 -12.79 9.39
N TYR A 65 1.17 -11.95 9.35
CA TYR A 65 1.75 -11.46 8.10
C TYR A 65 2.75 -12.47 7.55
N THR A 66 2.62 -12.76 6.25
CA THR A 66 3.66 -13.43 5.49
C THR A 66 4.75 -12.41 5.16
N VAL A 67 6.00 -12.77 5.43
CA VAL A 67 7.17 -11.97 5.11
C VAL A 67 7.96 -12.65 4.01
N GLN A 68 8.31 -11.89 2.99
CA GLN A 68 9.19 -12.28 1.89
C GLN A 68 10.42 -11.38 1.84
N ILE A 69 11.59 -11.96 1.61
CA ILE A 69 12.81 -11.24 1.24
C ILE A 69 13.09 -11.58 -0.23
N LEU A 70 12.98 -10.58 -1.11
CA LEU A 70 13.16 -10.73 -2.55
C LEU A 70 14.49 -10.13 -2.98
N ASP A 71 15.15 -10.75 -3.96
CA ASP A 71 16.33 -10.18 -4.61
C ASP A 71 15.91 -9.15 -5.66
N THR A 72 16.45 -7.94 -5.59
CA THR A 72 16.10 -6.84 -6.50
C THR A 72 16.43 -7.10 -7.96
N LYS A 73 17.34 -8.04 -8.28
CA LYS A 73 17.75 -8.34 -9.66
C LYS A 73 16.65 -9.01 -10.47
N ASP A 74 15.90 -9.91 -9.84
CA ASP A 74 14.93 -10.79 -10.51
C ASP A 74 13.60 -10.94 -9.76
N ASN A 75 13.42 -10.23 -8.63
CA ASN A 75 12.30 -10.40 -7.70
C ASN A 75 12.11 -11.85 -7.22
N SER A 76 13.17 -12.66 -7.21
CA SER A 76 13.08 -14.02 -6.68
C SER A 76 12.99 -14.01 -5.16
N VAL A 77 12.06 -14.79 -4.61
CA VAL A 77 11.89 -14.98 -3.18
C VAL A 77 13.08 -15.78 -2.64
N LYS A 78 13.91 -15.16 -1.80
CA LYS A 78 15.05 -15.80 -1.13
C LYS A 78 14.66 -16.43 0.20
N LYS A 79 13.71 -15.82 0.90
CA LYS A 79 13.12 -16.32 2.15
C LYS A 79 11.65 -15.96 2.20
N GLU A 80 10.85 -16.87 2.74
CA GLU A 80 9.43 -16.69 3.03
C GLU A 80 9.10 -17.38 4.35
N PHE A 81 8.37 -16.71 5.22
CA PHE A 81 7.92 -17.26 6.51
C PHE A 81 6.80 -16.40 7.08
N LEU A 82 6.04 -16.95 8.03
CA LEU A 82 5.09 -16.19 8.83
C LEU A 82 5.86 -15.35 9.86
N TYR A 83 5.48 -14.10 10.09
CA TYR A 83 6.24 -13.21 10.98
C TYR A 83 6.34 -13.76 12.42
N SER A 84 5.33 -14.49 12.90
CA SER A 84 5.38 -15.17 14.21
C SER A 84 6.42 -16.29 14.30
N GLU A 85 6.88 -16.82 13.17
CA GLU A 85 7.89 -17.89 13.08
C GLU A 85 9.30 -17.32 12.82
N ALA A 86 9.43 -15.99 12.75
CA ALA A 86 10.69 -15.34 12.42
C ALA A 86 11.78 -15.68 13.45
N THR A 87 12.87 -16.28 12.97
CA THR A 87 14.08 -16.51 13.77
C THR A 87 15.05 -15.36 13.51
N ALA A 88 15.18 -14.46 14.49
CA ALA A 88 16.13 -13.35 14.42
C ALA A 88 17.48 -13.75 15.07
N PRO A 89 18.64 -13.36 14.50
CA PRO A 89 18.82 -12.58 13.26
C PRO A 89 18.83 -13.43 11.98
N ILE A 90 18.41 -12.84 10.87
CA ILE A 90 18.38 -13.50 9.56
C ILE A 90 19.68 -13.21 8.81
N GLU A 91 20.43 -14.24 8.44
CA GLU A 91 21.65 -14.10 7.63
C GLU A 91 21.31 -13.97 6.13
N LEU A 92 21.94 -13.02 5.44
CA LEU A 92 21.84 -12.78 4.00
C LEU A 92 23.23 -12.48 3.41
N SER A 93 23.46 -12.87 2.16
CA SER A 93 24.66 -12.48 1.43
C SER A 93 24.66 -10.99 1.07
N ASN A 94 25.82 -10.44 0.73
CA ASN A 94 25.91 -9.08 0.21
C ASN A 94 25.05 -8.93 -1.05
N GLY A 95 24.24 -7.88 -1.11
CA GLY A 95 23.28 -7.69 -2.19
C GLY A 95 22.19 -6.67 -1.83
N SER A 96 21.32 -6.40 -2.81
CA SER A 96 20.18 -5.51 -2.66
C SER A 96 18.89 -6.31 -2.65
N TYR A 97 18.05 -6.06 -1.66
CA TYR A 97 16.86 -6.84 -1.37
C TYR A 97 15.63 -5.94 -1.18
N ILE A 98 14.45 -6.55 -1.33
CA ILE A 98 13.16 -5.96 -0.95
C ILE A 98 12.60 -6.82 0.17
N LEU A 99 12.32 -6.20 1.31
CA LEU A 99 11.48 -6.77 2.36
C LEU A 99 10.03 -6.49 1.99
N LYS A 100 9.23 -7.52 1.77
CA LYS A 100 7.78 -7.43 1.57
C LYS A 100 7.08 -8.12 2.74
N ALA A 101 6.08 -7.49 3.31
CA ALA A 101 5.21 -8.10 4.31
C ALA A 101 3.75 -7.87 3.93
N PHE A 102 2.91 -8.88 4.08
CA PHE A 102 1.51 -8.80 3.67
C PHE A 102 0.56 -9.73 4.43
N TYR A 103 -0.71 -9.37 4.43
CA TYR A 103 -1.81 -10.15 5.03
C TYR A 103 -3.14 -9.89 4.31
N GLY A 104 -4.01 -10.91 4.26
CA GLY A 104 -5.31 -10.87 3.61
C GLY A 104 -5.28 -11.30 2.14
N THR A 105 -6.39 -11.06 1.43
CA THR A 105 -6.58 -11.43 0.03
C THR A 105 -6.73 -10.18 -0.84
N GLU A 106 -5.91 -10.08 -1.88
CA GLU A 106 -5.99 -8.99 -2.86
C GLU A 106 -7.14 -9.26 -3.84
N ASN A 107 -8.07 -8.32 -3.90
CA ASN A 107 -9.25 -8.38 -4.76
C ASN A 107 -9.49 -7.01 -5.40
N GLU A 108 -10.01 -6.99 -6.62
CA GLU A 108 -10.41 -5.79 -7.34
C GLU A 108 -11.55 -5.07 -6.62
N VAL A 109 -12.45 -5.85 -6.01
CA VAL A 109 -13.48 -5.40 -5.08
C VAL A 109 -13.79 -6.49 -4.05
N SER A 110 -14.06 -6.09 -2.81
CA SER A 110 -14.58 -6.99 -1.77
C SER A 110 -15.45 -6.22 -0.78
N ASP A 111 -16.40 -6.91 -0.15
CA ASP A 111 -17.25 -6.40 0.93
C ASP A 111 -16.98 -7.10 2.29
N LYS A 112 -15.97 -7.98 2.33
CA LYS A 112 -15.71 -8.90 3.47
C LYS A 112 -14.27 -8.87 3.99
N GLU A 113 -13.32 -8.52 3.14
CA GLU A 113 -11.89 -8.57 3.45
C GLU A 113 -11.14 -7.60 2.53
N PHE A 114 -9.90 -7.27 2.90
CA PHE A 114 -8.98 -6.54 2.06
C PHE A 114 -7.54 -7.06 2.23
N TYR A 115 -6.63 -6.52 1.42
CA TYR A 115 -5.21 -6.82 1.44
C TYR A 115 -4.41 -5.66 2.03
N VAL A 116 -3.46 -5.99 2.89
CA VAL A 116 -2.51 -5.05 3.48
C VAL A 116 -1.11 -5.48 3.06
N GLU A 117 -0.32 -4.54 2.56
CA GLU A 117 1.04 -4.78 2.09
C GLU A 117 1.97 -3.64 2.51
N GLY A 118 3.22 -3.98 2.78
CA GLY A 118 4.32 -3.04 2.89
C GLY A 118 5.56 -3.57 2.16
N THR A 119 6.34 -2.66 1.58
CA THR A 119 7.61 -2.98 0.93
C THR A 119 8.70 -1.98 1.33
N THR A 120 9.91 -2.47 1.64
CA THR A 120 11.09 -1.66 1.95
C THR A 120 12.31 -2.24 1.25
N SER A 121 13.04 -1.42 0.50
CA SER A 121 14.32 -1.81 -0.10
C SER A 121 15.47 -1.60 0.90
N PHE A 122 16.43 -2.54 0.93
CA PHE A 122 17.63 -2.47 1.77
C PHE A 122 18.81 -3.17 1.08
N SER A 123 20.03 -3.01 1.62
CA SER A 123 21.23 -3.61 1.04
C SER A 123 22.20 -4.09 2.09
N ILE A 124 22.72 -5.30 1.92
CA ILE A 124 23.71 -5.87 2.84
C ILE A 124 25.12 -5.58 2.33
N GLN A 125 25.93 -4.95 3.18
CA GLN A 125 27.34 -4.66 2.92
C GLN A 125 28.21 -5.12 4.10
N GLY A 126 28.68 -6.36 4.06
CA GLY A 126 29.50 -6.92 5.12
C GLY A 126 28.69 -7.34 6.35
N ALA A 127 29.36 -7.59 7.48
CA ALA A 127 28.69 -8.13 8.68
C ALA A 127 28.03 -7.08 9.57
N ALA A 128 27.46 -6.04 8.98
CA ALA A 128 26.59 -5.14 9.74
C ALA A 128 25.31 -5.89 10.18
N VAL A 129 24.83 -5.56 11.38
CA VAL A 129 23.47 -5.91 11.79
C VAL A 129 22.57 -4.75 11.37
N GLU A 130 21.73 -4.97 10.36
CA GLU A 130 20.78 -3.96 9.89
C GLU A 130 19.39 -4.19 10.49
N ASN A 131 18.77 -3.12 10.99
CA ASN A 131 17.36 -3.13 11.36
C ASN A 131 16.56 -2.70 10.12
N VAL A 132 15.80 -3.63 9.55
CA VAL A 132 14.97 -3.38 8.38
C VAL A 132 13.52 -3.32 8.82
N ALA A 133 12.90 -2.15 8.68
CA ALA A 133 11.51 -1.92 9.04
C ALA A 133 10.63 -1.88 7.78
N VAL A 134 9.41 -2.41 7.89
CA VAL A 134 8.38 -2.31 6.86
C VAL A 134 7.07 -1.90 7.51
N ASN A 135 6.39 -0.94 6.89
CA ASN A 135 5.06 -0.50 7.28
C ASN A 135 4.05 -0.97 6.23
N CYS A 136 3.05 -1.71 6.69
CA CYS A 136 2.02 -2.29 5.87
C CYS A 136 0.74 -1.45 5.96
N THR A 137 0.16 -1.11 4.81
CA THR A 137 -1.11 -0.38 4.73
C THR A 137 -2.03 -1.05 3.71
N PRO A 138 -3.37 -0.89 3.83
CA PRO A 138 -4.31 -1.38 2.84
C PRO A 138 -3.94 -0.91 1.42
N THR A 139 -4.07 -1.82 0.46
CA THR A 139 -3.77 -1.54 -0.96
C THR A 139 -5.01 -1.09 -1.75
N CYS A 140 -6.14 -0.96 -1.06
CA CYS A 140 -7.45 -0.56 -1.57
C CYS A 140 -7.92 0.73 -0.86
N GLY A 141 -8.88 1.41 -1.47
CA GLY A 141 -9.68 2.44 -0.81
C GLY A 141 -11.02 1.87 -0.35
N LYS A 142 -11.62 2.45 0.70
CA LYS A 142 -12.92 2.02 1.22
C LYS A 142 -14.00 3.01 0.83
N VAL A 143 -15.11 2.53 0.26
CA VAL A 143 -16.25 3.36 -0.11
C VAL A 143 -17.47 2.95 0.68
N ILE A 144 -18.25 3.94 1.13
CA ILE A 144 -19.54 3.77 1.79
C ILE A 144 -20.55 4.61 1.02
N ALA A 145 -21.76 4.11 0.82
CA ALA A 145 -22.86 4.96 0.36
C ALA A 145 -24.03 4.97 1.35
N LYS A 146 -24.59 6.15 1.56
CA LYS A 146 -25.76 6.38 2.40
C LYS A 146 -26.86 6.98 1.54
N PHE A 147 -27.90 6.21 1.30
CA PHE A 147 -29.13 6.73 0.70
C PHE A 147 -30.01 7.33 1.81
N HIS A 148 -30.50 8.54 1.60
CA HIS A 148 -31.43 9.19 2.51
C HIS A 148 -32.71 8.36 2.66
N GLU A 149 -33.33 8.37 3.85
CA GLU A 149 -34.49 7.54 4.15
C GLU A 149 -35.68 7.80 3.21
N THR A 150 -35.83 9.05 2.76
CA THR A 150 -36.89 9.46 1.82
C THR A 150 -36.62 9.09 0.37
N MET A 151 -35.45 8.53 0.01
CA MET A 151 -35.18 8.04 -1.36
C MET A 151 -36.26 7.07 -1.83
N ALA A 152 -36.75 6.22 -0.92
CA ALA A 152 -37.80 5.25 -1.21
C ALA A 152 -39.17 5.89 -1.46
N GLU A 153 -39.41 7.15 -1.11
CA GLU A 153 -40.68 7.83 -1.42
C GLU A 153 -40.79 8.18 -2.90
N TYR A 154 -39.67 8.53 -3.52
CA TYR A 154 -39.62 9.05 -4.89
C TYR A 154 -39.10 8.03 -5.91
N PHE A 155 -38.24 7.10 -5.49
CA PHE A 155 -37.56 6.15 -6.36
C PHE A 155 -37.91 4.71 -6.02
N SER A 156 -38.26 3.91 -7.04
CA SER A 156 -38.56 2.48 -6.90
C SER A 156 -37.28 1.66 -6.81
N ASP A 157 -36.21 2.14 -7.45
CA ASP A 157 -34.90 1.53 -7.41
C ASP A 157 -33.78 2.57 -7.47
N TYR A 158 -32.66 2.25 -6.83
CA TYR A 158 -31.46 3.08 -6.84
C TYR A 158 -30.21 2.26 -6.47
N SER A 159 -29.10 2.58 -7.11
CA SER A 159 -27.80 1.95 -6.88
C SER A 159 -26.66 2.86 -7.32
N ILE A 160 -25.44 2.49 -6.97
CA ILE A 160 -24.21 3.16 -7.42
C ILE A 160 -23.31 2.09 -8.03
N VAL A 161 -22.83 2.36 -9.24
CA VAL A 161 -21.82 1.53 -9.91
C VAL A 161 -20.48 2.25 -9.81
N TYR A 162 -19.50 1.61 -9.19
CA TYR A 162 -18.14 2.10 -9.09
C TYR A 162 -17.23 1.45 -10.13
N GLU A 163 -16.39 2.28 -10.74
CA GLU A 163 -15.35 1.88 -11.69
C GLU A 163 -13.99 2.40 -11.22
N THR A 164 -13.01 1.49 -11.18
CA THR A 164 -11.58 1.77 -10.97
C THR A 164 -10.80 1.17 -12.13
N LYS A 165 -9.54 1.58 -12.35
CA LYS A 165 -8.67 0.98 -13.37
C LYS A 165 -8.56 -0.53 -13.23
N ALA A 166 -8.43 -1.03 -12.00
CA ALA A 166 -8.35 -2.46 -11.73
C ALA A 166 -9.62 -3.21 -12.15
N LEU A 167 -10.80 -2.66 -11.83
CA LEU A 167 -12.09 -3.21 -12.26
C LEU A 167 -12.25 -3.15 -13.79
N SER A 168 -11.97 -2.00 -14.40
CA SER A 168 -12.10 -1.81 -15.85
C SER A 168 -11.17 -2.74 -16.64
N ALA A 169 -9.93 -2.97 -16.16
CA ALA A 169 -8.99 -3.90 -16.78
C ALA A 169 -9.49 -5.36 -16.80
N LYS A 170 -10.42 -5.71 -15.89
CA LYS A 170 -11.06 -7.02 -15.82
C LYS A 170 -12.45 -7.06 -16.46
N GLY A 171 -12.95 -5.93 -16.99
CA GLY A 171 -14.34 -5.81 -17.44
C GLY A 171 -15.35 -5.99 -16.31
N ALA A 172 -14.96 -5.69 -15.07
CA ALA A 172 -15.79 -5.82 -13.88
C ALA A 172 -16.29 -4.44 -13.41
N THR A 173 -17.31 -4.45 -12.54
CA THR A 173 -17.80 -3.26 -11.83
C THR A 173 -18.14 -3.63 -10.40
N ALA A 174 -18.11 -2.65 -9.51
CA ALA A 174 -18.53 -2.80 -8.12
C ALA A 174 -19.87 -2.11 -7.90
N ILE A 175 -20.86 -2.81 -7.33
CA ILE A 175 -22.23 -2.30 -7.21
C ILE A 175 -22.61 -2.11 -5.74
N TRP A 176 -23.00 -0.91 -5.37
CA TRP A 176 -23.70 -0.61 -4.13
C TRP A 176 -25.20 -0.49 -4.40
N SER A 177 -25.98 -1.47 -3.95
CA SER A 177 -27.43 -1.49 -4.11
C SER A 177 -28.14 -0.73 -2.99
N LYS A 178 -29.43 -0.40 -3.16
CA LYS A 178 -30.26 0.18 -2.10
C LYS A 178 -30.35 -0.65 -0.81
N THR A 179 -30.03 -1.95 -0.87
CA THR A 179 -30.03 -2.84 0.31
C THR A 179 -28.61 -3.14 0.83
N SER A 180 -27.57 -2.61 0.17
CA SER A 180 -26.19 -2.79 0.60
C SER A 180 -25.92 -2.02 1.89
N THR A 181 -25.29 -2.70 2.84
CA THR A 181 -24.94 -2.14 4.16
C THR A 181 -23.46 -2.27 4.49
N ASN A 182 -22.76 -3.20 3.84
CA ASN A 182 -21.33 -3.38 3.99
C ASN A 182 -20.56 -2.36 3.13
N PRO A 183 -19.42 -1.82 3.62
CA PRO A 183 -18.51 -1.04 2.79
C PRO A 183 -18.00 -1.88 1.62
N LEU A 184 -17.58 -1.21 0.54
CA LEU A 184 -16.82 -1.87 -0.52
C LEU A 184 -15.36 -1.41 -0.45
N TYR A 185 -14.44 -2.37 -0.48
CA TYR A 185 -13.01 -2.15 -0.61
C TYR A 185 -12.67 -2.26 -2.09
N LEU A 186 -12.27 -1.15 -2.70
CA LEU A 186 -11.96 -1.07 -4.12
C LEU A 186 -10.46 -1.01 -4.32
N LYS A 187 -9.92 -1.91 -5.15
CA LYS A 187 -8.54 -1.83 -5.58
C LYS A 187 -8.32 -0.50 -6.32
N VAL A 188 -7.31 0.24 -5.86
CA VAL A 188 -6.89 1.48 -6.49
C VAL A 188 -5.38 1.49 -6.74
N ASP A 189 -4.93 2.35 -7.64
CA ASP A 189 -3.51 2.58 -7.87
C ASP A 189 -2.74 2.96 -6.59
N LYS A 190 -1.45 2.62 -6.54
CA LYS A 190 -0.58 2.87 -5.37
C LYS A 190 -0.53 4.33 -4.92
N ASN A 191 -0.67 5.27 -5.85
CA ASN A 191 -0.67 6.72 -5.58
C ASN A 191 -2.10 7.31 -5.53
N GLY A 192 -3.11 6.46 -5.57
CA GLY A 192 -4.52 6.83 -5.77
C GLY A 192 -4.90 7.05 -7.23
N GLU A 193 -6.20 7.07 -7.47
CA GLU A 193 -6.79 7.29 -8.80
C GLU A 193 -8.16 7.98 -8.72
N SER A 194 -8.65 8.41 -9.87
CA SER A 194 -10.01 8.88 -10.04
C SER A 194 -10.98 7.71 -10.16
N VAL A 195 -11.84 7.53 -9.15
CA VAL A 195 -12.90 6.52 -9.12
C VAL A 195 -14.18 7.14 -9.67
N LYS A 196 -14.79 6.50 -10.67
CA LYS A 196 -16.09 6.92 -11.21
C LYS A 196 -17.21 6.24 -10.44
N ALA A 197 -18.19 7.01 -10.00
CA ALA A 197 -19.43 6.56 -9.37
C ALA A 197 -20.60 6.96 -10.27
N THR A 198 -21.30 5.98 -10.82
CA THR A 198 -22.51 6.18 -11.62
C THR A 198 -23.72 5.85 -10.77
N ILE A 199 -24.40 6.90 -10.30
CA ILE A 199 -25.61 6.79 -9.48
C ILE A 199 -26.77 6.54 -10.42
N LYS A 200 -27.47 5.41 -10.26
CA LYS A 200 -28.63 5.04 -11.06
C LYS A 200 -29.87 5.15 -10.21
N VAL A 201 -30.92 5.79 -10.72
CA VAL A 201 -32.21 5.92 -10.04
C VAL A 201 -33.36 5.62 -11.00
N THR A 202 -34.43 5.03 -10.48
CA THR A 202 -35.68 4.76 -11.21
C THR A 202 -36.83 5.43 -10.48
N ARG A 203 -37.50 6.37 -11.13
CA ARG A 203 -38.57 7.18 -10.54
C ARG A 203 -39.86 6.39 -10.40
N LYS A 204 -40.55 6.53 -9.27
CA LYS A 204 -41.83 5.83 -9.02
C LYS A 204 -43.00 6.33 -9.86
N SER A 205 -43.05 7.62 -10.14
CA SER A 205 -44.20 8.24 -10.78
C SER A 205 -44.45 7.74 -12.20
N ASP A 206 -43.40 7.39 -12.93
CA ASP A 206 -43.47 6.99 -14.34
C ASP A 206 -42.47 5.91 -14.78
N ASN A 207 -41.76 5.30 -13.82
CA ASN A 207 -40.74 4.25 -14.06
C ASN A 207 -39.60 4.67 -15.01
N LYS A 208 -39.36 5.97 -15.19
CA LYS A 208 -38.19 6.44 -15.94
C LYS A 208 -36.93 6.27 -15.11
N SER A 209 -35.88 5.74 -15.73
CA SER A 209 -34.55 5.62 -15.14
C SER A 209 -33.62 6.70 -15.69
N THR A 210 -32.72 7.18 -14.85
CA THR A 210 -31.64 8.08 -15.22
C THR A 210 -30.40 7.76 -14.40
N ASP A 211 -29.25 8.20 -14.89
CA ASP A 211 -28.00 8.08 -14.18
C ASP A 211 -27.18 9.36 -14.17
N VAL A 212 -26.46 9.53 -13.07
CA VAL A 212 -25.60 10.68 -12.82
C VAL A 212 -24.20 10.15 -12.55
N GLU A 213 -23.25 10.53 -13.38
CA GLU A 213 -21.85 10.16 -13.19
C GLU A 213 -21.12 11.22 -12.37
N ARG A 214 -20.33 10.77 -11.39
CA ARG A 214 -19.40 11.61 -10.64
C ARG A 214 -18.05 10.92 -10.58
N THR A 215 -17.00 11.72 -10.45
CA THR A 215 -15.64 11.20 -10.36
C THR A 215 -14.93 11.92 -9.24
N TYR A 216 -14.18 11.18 -8.45
CA TYR A 216 -13.49 11.68 -7.28
C TYR A 216 -12.24 10.86 -7.03
N THR A 217 -11.30 11.44 -6.29
CA THR A 217 -10.02 10.77 -6.01
C THR A 217 -10.13 9.86 -4.80
N LEU A 218 -9.64 8.63 -4.94
CA LEU A 218 -9.51 7.67 -3.86
C LEU A 218 -8.09 7.10 -3.86
N ALA A 219 -7.46 7.09 -2.69
CA ALA A 219 -6.13 6.52 -2.48
C ALA A 219 -6.20 5.27 -1.59
N PRO A 220 -5.18 4.40 -1.63
CA PRO A 220 -5.07 3.30 -0.69
C PRO A 220 -5.12 3.79 0.76
N ASN A 221 -5.74 3.00 1.65
CA ASN A 221 -5.91 3.34 3.06
C ASN A 221 -6.67 4.68 3.29
N LYS A 222 -7.50 5.10 2.33
CA LYS A 222 -8.43 6.23 2.47
C LYS A 222 -9.86 5.74 2.31
N ALA A 223 -10.76 6.51 2.92
CA ALA A 223 -12.18 6.24 2.87
C ALA A 223 -12.97 7.51 2.55
N TRP A 224 -14.15 7.30 2.00
CA TRP A 224 -15.11 8.33 1.67
C TRP A 224 -16.52 7.77 1.75
N THR A 225 -17.46 8.62 2.15
CA THR A 225 -18.88 8.30 2.20
C THR A 225 -19.64 9.16 1.20
N LEU A 226 -20.39 8.51 0.31
CA LEU A 226 -21.24 9.18 -0.67
C LEU A 226 -22.67 9.21 -0.12
N ASN A 227 -23.15 10.40 0.25
CA ASN A 227 -24.53 10.60 0.68
C ASN A 227 -25.39 11.00 -0.54
N VAL A 228 -26.50 10.31 -0.76
CA VAL A 228 -27.45 10.58 -1.84
C VAL A 228 -28.82 10.86 -1.27
N SER A 229 -29.38 12.02 -1.58
CA SER A 229 -30.71 12.45 -1.12
C SER A 229 -31.59 12.87 -2.30
N PRO A 230 -32.93 12.72 -2.22
CA PRO A 230 -33.81 13.32 -3.21
C PRO A 230 -33.79 14.85 -3.09
N GLN A 231 -34.04 15.54 -4.21
CA GLN A 231 -34.21 16.99 -4.25
C GLN A 231 -35.43 17.35 -5.10
N ASP A 232 -36.36 18.11 -4.53
CA ASP A 232 -37.47 18.69 -5.30
C ASP A 232 -37.05 20.06 -5.85
N ASN A 233 -37.02 20.18 -7.17
CA ASN A 233 -36.71 21.42 -7.88
C ASN A 233 -37.99 21.94 -8.55
N ASN A 234 -38.94 22.42 -7.73
CA ASN A 234 -40.20 23.04 -8.15
C ASN A 234 -41.06 22.13 -9.04
N GLY A 235 -41.28 20.88 -8.62
CA GLY A 235 -42.14 19.90 -9.31
C GLY A 235 -41.37 18.87 -10.14
N SER A 236 -40.06 19.04 -10.30
CA SER A 236 -39.15 18.05 -10.88
C SER A 236 -38.31 17.42 -9.78
N ILE A 237 -38.47 16.10 -9.57
CA ILE A 237 -37.70 15.34 -8.57
C ILE A 237 -36.34 14.91 -9.16
N GLY A 238 -35.26 15.31 -8.51
CA GLY A 238 -33.86 14.94 -8.79
C GLY A 238 -33.14 14.38 -7.56
N ILE A 239 -31.80 14.40 -7.57
CA ILE A 239 -30.95 13.95 -6.44
C ILE A 239 -29.83 14.96 -6.15
N VAL A 240 -29.43 15.04 -4.88
CA VAL A 240 -28.23 15.73 -4.39
C VAL A 240 -27.23 14.68 -3.94
N ILE A 241 -25.96 14.88 -4.30
CA ILE A 241 -24.84 13.99 -3.94
C ILE A 241 -23.82 14.80 -3.17
N THR A 242 -23.53 14.40 -1.96
CA THR A 242 -22.48 15.02 -1.13
C THR A 242 -21.45 13.97 -0.76
N ILE A 243 -20.20 14.42 -0.60
CA ILE A 243 -19.09 13.51 -0.31
C ILE A 243 -18.40 13.90 0.97
N ASP A 244 -18.33 12.94 1.88
CA ASP A 244 -17.58 13.07 3.12
C ASP A 244 -16.26 12.31 2.98
N GLU A 245 -15.19 13.07 2.78
CA GLU A 245 -13.80 12.61 2.78
C GLU A 245 -13.14 12.79 4.16
N SER A 246 -13.87 13.33 5.14
CA SER A 246 -13.35 13.67 6.45
C SER A 246 -14.05 12.86 7.55
N THR A 247 -14.02 13.36 8.78
CA THR A 247 -14.95 12.92 9.84
C THR A 247 -16.19 13.82 9.92
N ASN A 248 -16.37 14.73 8.95
CA ASN A 248 -17.41 15.75 8.83
C ASN A 248 -17.73 16.07 7.35
N ASP A 249 -19.02 16.17 7.03
CA ASP A 249 -19.55 16.34 5.68
C ASP A 249 -19.24 17.70 5.01
N HIS A 250 -19.03 17.69 3.68
CA HIS A 250 -19.08 18.88 2.83
C HIS A 250 -20.21 18.76 1.80
N PRO A 251 -21.21 19.67 1.79
CA PRO A 251 -22.28 19.66 0.80
C PRO A 251 -21.78 20.12 -0.57
N VAL A 252 -22.08 19.34 -1.60
CA VAL A 252 -21.90 19.70 -3.02
C VAL A 252 -23.29 19.81 -3.65
N ASP A 253 -23.67 21.02 -4.04
CA ASP A 253 -24.91 21.25 -4.77
C ASP A 253 -24.73 20.84 -6.25
N ILE A 254 -25.67 20.07 -6.76
CA ILE A 254 -25.71 19.64 -8.17
C ILE A 254 -26.98 20.17 -8.81
N VAL A 255 -26.83 20.90 -9.91
CA VAL A 255 -27.94 21.30 -10.79
C VAL A 255 -27.95 20.39 -12.03
N ILE A 256 -29.11 19.83 -12.37
CA ILE A 256 -29.32 18.99 -13.57
C ILE A 256 -29.48 19.89 -14.82
N PRO A 257 -28.92 19.54 -15.99
CA PRO A 257 -29.12 20.29 -17.24
C PRO A 257 -30.58 20.30 -17.69
N SER A 258 -31.00 21.46 -18.18
CA SER A 258 -32.37 21.93 -18.40
C SER A 258 -33.20 21.21 -19.48
N ASP A 259 -32.78 20.08 -20.03
CA ASP A 259 -33.49 19.43 -21.16
C ASP A 259 -34.61 18.48 -20.71
N TRP A 260 -35.39 18.94 -19.73
CA TRP A 260 -36.62 18.31 -19.27
C TRP A 260 -37.79 19.28 -19.44
N ILE A 261 -38.23 19.43 -20.70
CA ILE A 261 -39.62 19.77 -21.06
C ILE A 261 -40.24 18.53 -21.70
#